data_AF-A0A7W0T5M5-F1
#
_entry.id   AF-A0A7W0T5M5-F1
#
_cell.length_a   1.000
_cell.length_b   1.000
_cell.length_c   1.000
_cell.angle_alpha   90.00
_cell.angle_beta   90.00
_cell.angle_gamma   90.00
#
_symmetry.space_group_name_H-M   'P 1'
#
loop_
_entity.id
_entity.type
_entity.pdbx_description
1 polymer ?
#
loop_
_entity_poly.entity_id
_entity_poly.type
_entity_poly.pdbx_seq_one_letter_code
_entity_poly.pdbx_strand_id
1 'polypeptide(L)'
;MAGTPGAASGGAVYLIAGTTMQLDGAINASGAAGGSAPLITGGPGGGSGGMILLAAKTSIVLGANATVFALGGGGGSGASSGGGMAGQESQGPADDGAGGLAPGSAGDGGAGGFPFPGRPGEPGDAGSNGGGGGGGAAGFIVATPSPTQISQQMNPPYTP
;
A
#
# COMPACT_ATOMS: atom_id res chain seq x y z
N MET A 1 21.34 -2.48 -16.84
CA MET A 1 20.23 -1.50 -16.92
C MET A 1 19.97 -1.00 -15.51
N ALA A 2 19.81 0.31 -15.31
CA ALA A 2 19.40 0.85 -14.02
C ALA A 2 17.91 0.54 -13.80
N GLY A 3 17.53 0.12 -12.60
CA GLY A 3 16.11 -0.07 -12.25
C GLY A 3 15.35 1.25 -12.26
N THR A 4 14.04 1.17 -12.47
CA THR A 4 13.14 2.31 -12.29
C THR A 4 13.02 2.65 -10.80
N PRO A 5 12.99 3.93 -10.40
CA PRO A 5 12.77 4.31 -9.00
C PRO A 5 11.46 3.73 -8.48
N GLY A 6 11.46 3.18 -7.26
CA GLY A 6 10.23 2.74 -6.58
C GLY A 6 9.35 3.92 -6.17
N ALA A 7 8.09 3.63 -5.86
CA ALA A 7 7.12 4.61 -5.41
C ALA A 7 7.37 5.08 -3.96
N ALA A 8 6.76 6.22 -3.62
CA ALA A 8 6.85 6.79 -2.27
C ALA A 8 6.14 5.89 -1.24
N SER A 9 6.80 5.66 -0.11
CA SER A 9 6.19 5.03 1.06
C SER A 9 5.10 5.91 1.69
N GLY A 10 4.20 5.26 2.42
CA GLY A 10 3.15 5.90 3.19
C GLY A 10 3.69 6.72 4.37
N GLY A 11 2.89 7.71 4.78
CA GLY A 11 3.24 8.64 5.84
C GLY A 11 3.11 8.08 7.25
N ALA A 12 3.49 8.89 8.24
CA ALA A 12 3.25 8.60 9.64
C ALA A 12 2.20 9.57 10.22
N VAL A 13 1.20 9.02 10.90
CA VAL A 13 0.16 9.77 11.61
C VAL A 13 0.23 9.42 13.09
N TYR A 14 0.40 10.44 13.94
CA TYR A 14 0.35 10.27 15.39
C TYR A 14 -0.65 11.24 16.00
N LEU A 15 -1.75 10.70 16.53
CA LEU A 15 -2.81 11.47 17.19
C LEU A 15 -2.79 11.20 18.68
N ILE A 16 -2.85 12.27 19.49
CA ILE A 16 -2.86 12.17 20.95
C ILE A 16 -4.03 13.00 21.51
N ALA A 17 -4.82 12.39 22.38
CA ALA A 17 -5.91 13.04 23.10
C ALA A 17 -5.74 12.89 24.62
N GLY A 18 -6.03 13.95 25.37
CA GLY A 18 -5.90 13.94 26.83
C GLY A 18 -6.91 13.04 27.56
N THR A 19 -8.06 12.75 26.94
CA THR A 19 -9.14 11.92 27.51
C THR A 19 -9.75 11.02 26.45
N THR A 20 -10.53 11.57 25.53
CA THR A 20 -11.25 10.84 24.49
C THR A 20 -10.85 11.33 23.10
N MET A 21 -10.64 10.38 22.20
CA MET A 21 -10.49 10.63 20.77
C MET A 21 -11.74 10.13 20.05
N GLN A 22 -12.33 10.97 19.21
CA GLN A 22 -13.41 10.57 18.30
C GLN A 22 -12.94 10.77 16.86
N LEU A 23 -12.99 9.71 16.07
CA LEU A 23 -12.65 9.72 14.64
C LEU A 23 -13.92 9.45 13.84
N ASP A 24 -14.29 10.36 12.95
CA ASP A 24 -15.42 10.19 12.04
C ASP A 24 -15.00 10.67 10.65
N GLY A 25 -14.20 9.84 9.97
CA GLY A 25 -13.55 10.16 8.71
C GLY A 25 -12.42 9.19 8.36
N ALA A 26 -11.61 9.55 7.35
CA ALA A 26 -10.56 8.69 6.85
C ALA A 26 -9.16 9.12 7.31
N ILE A 27 -8.34 8.16 7.75
CA ILE A 27 -6.89 8.28 7.86
C ILE A 27 -6.29 7.28 6.88
N ASN A 28 -5.67 7.80 5.82
CA ASN A 28 -4.94 7.02 4.82
C ASN A 28 -3.44 7.30 4.96
N ALA A 29 -2.69 6.30 5.42
CA ALA A 29 -1.24 6.31 5.47
C ALA A 29 -0.63 5.26 4.54
N SER A 30 -1.31 4.95 3.43
CA SER A 30 -0.86 3.94 2.47
C SER A 30 0.30 4.43 1.61
N GLY A 31 1.08 3.49 1.08
CA GLY A 31 2.11 3.77 0.09
C GLY A 31 1.54 4.03 -1.29
N ALA A 32 2.26 4.82 -2.09
CA ALA A 32 1.87 5.16 -3.44
C ALA A 32 2.07 4.00 -4.42
N ALA A 33 1.37 4.03 -5.54
CA ALA A 33 1.55 3.07 -6.62
C ALA A 33 2.85 3.28 -7.40
N GLY A 34 3.44 2.20 -7.89
CA GLY A 34 4.52 2.22 -8.88
C GLY A 34 4.05 2.83 -10.20
N GLY A 35 4.85 3.74 -10.77
CA GLY A 35 4.56 4.34 -12.07
C GLY A 35 4.68 3.36 -13.25
N SER A 36 4.50 3.87 -14.48
CA SER A 36 4.72 3.08 -15.70
C SER A 36 6.22 2.90 -16.00
N ALA A 37 6.63 1.72 -16.44
CA ALA A 37 7.98 1.51 -16.98
C ALA A 37 8.15 2.12 -18.38
N PRO A 38 9.27 2.80 -18.69
CA PRO A 38 9.65 3.12 -20.06
C PRO A 38 10.00 1.86 -20.86
N LEU A 39 9.97 1.95 -22.19
CA LEU A 39 10.23 0.85 -23.14
C LEU A 39 11.38 -0.06 -22.70
N ILE A 40 11.16 -1.38 -22.74
CA ILE A 40 12.22 -2.39 -22.55
C ILE A 40 12.90 -2.27 -21.15
N THR A 41 12.14 -1.91 -20.12
CA THR A 41 12.65 -1.81 -18.74
C THR A 41 11.70 -2.43 -17.72
N GLY A 42 12.23 -2.74 -16.54
CA GLY A 42 11.45 -3.30 -15.45
C GLY A 42 10.52 -2.27 -14.79
N GLY A 43 9.40 -2.77 -14.25
CA GLY A 43 8.41 -2.01 -13.52
C GLY A 43 8.94 -1.44 -12.21
N PRO A 44 8.57 -0.21 -11.85
CA PRO A 44 8.89 0.34 -10.54
C PRO A 44 8.08 -0.37 -9.44
N GLY A 45 8.68 -0.57 -8.27
CA GLY A 45 7.97 -1.15 -7.13
C GLY A 45 6.96 -0.19 -6.51
N GLY A 46 5.94 -0.74 -5.85
CA GLY A 46 4.96 0.01 -5.05
C GLY A 46 5.53 0.45 -3.69
N GLY A 47 4.95 1.51 -3.13
CA GLY A 47 5.36 2.08 -1.85
C GLY A 47 4.83 1.26 -0.68
N SER A 48 5.62 1.12 0.39
CA SER A 48 5.17 0.47 1.63
C SER A 48 4.10 1.32 2.33
N GLY A 49 3.16 0.68 3.03
CA GLY A 49 2.27 1.34 3.98
C GLY A 49 3.05 2.00 5.12
N GLY A 50 2.44 3.03 5.69
CA GLY A 50 3.00 3.89 6.72
C GLY A 50 2.67 3.45 8.14
N MET A 51 2.64 4.41 9.07
CA MET A 51 2.34 4.16 10.49
C MET A 51 1.21 5.04 10.97
N ILE A 52 0.26 4.48 11.71
CA ILE A 52 -0.81 5.21 12.38
C ILE A 52 -0.80 4.85 13.86
N LEU A 53 -0.60 5.85 14.71
CA LEU A 53 -0.63 5.71 16.16
C LEU A 53 -1.75 6.60 16.72
N LEU A 54 -2.70 6.00 17.42
CA LEU A 54 -3.82 6.67 18.06
C LEU A 54 -3.65 6.50 19.58
N ALA A 55 -3.48 7.60 20.30
CA ALA A 55 -3.30 7.59 21.74
C ALA A 55 -4.34 8.49 22.43
N ALA A 56 -5.03 7.95 23.43
CA ALA A 56 -5.93 8.66 24.31
C ALA A 56 -5.74 8.14 25.75
N LYS A 57 -6.21 8.89 26.75
CA LYS A 57 -6.12 8.44 28.15
C LYS A 57 -7.25 7.49 28.54
N THR A 58 -8.45 7.71 28.00
CA THR A 58 -9.67 7.04 28.43
C THR A 58 -10.29 6.19 27.32
N SER A 59 -10.50 6.76 26.12
CA SER A 59 -11.15 6.04 25.03
C SER A 59 -10.79 6.58 23.65
N ILE A 60 -10.83 5.68 22.67
CA ILE A 60 -10.87 6.00 21.25
C ILE A 60 -12.23 5.52 20.73
N VAL A 61 -12.96 6.36 20.02
CA VAL A 61 -14.28 6.08 19.46
C VAL A 61 -14.19 6.26 17.95
N LEU A 62 -14.48 5.19 17.22
CA LEU A 62 -14.59 5.23 15.76
C LEU A 62 -16.06 5.39 15.39
N GLY A 63 -16.37 6.51 14.73
CA GLY A 63 -17.67 6.79 14.15
C GLY A 63 -18.00 5.83 13.02
N ALA A 64 -19.26 5.84 12.58
CA ALA A 64 -19.75 4.89 11.58
C ALA A 64 -19.08 5.02 10.20
N ASN A 65 -18.45 6.17 9.92
CA ASN A 65 -17.74 6.44 8.67
C ASN A 65 -16.22 6.41 8.84
N ALA A 66 -15.73 5.98 10.01
CA ALA A 66 -14.30 5.97 10.29
C ALA A 66 -13.60 4.88 9.47
N THR A 67 -12.58 5.27 8.71
CA THR A 67 -11.68 4.35 7.99
C THR A 67 -10.24 4.69 8.32
N VAL A 68 -9.46 3.70 8.74
CA VAL A 68 -8.06 3.90 9.14
C VAL A 68 -7.24 2.79 8.50
N PHE A 69 -6.35 3.15 7.59
CA PHE A 69 -5.59 2.17 6.81
C PHE A 69 -4.21 2.69 6.40
N ALA A 70 -3.25 1.76 6.38
CA ALA A 70 -1.86 2.00 6.01
C ALA A 70 -1.39 0.82 5.15
N LEU A 71 -1.82 0.78 3.90
CA LEU A 71 -1.60 -0.38 3.01
C LEU A 71 -0.42 -0.14 2.06
N GLY A 72 0.12 -1.21 1.49
CA GLY A 72 1.11 -1.08 0.42
C GLY A 72 0.46 -0.72 -0.92
N GLY A 73 1.15 0.10 -1.73
CA GLY A 73 0.75 0.37 -3.11
C GLY A 73 1.17 -0.76 -4.06
N GLY A 74 0.49 -0.88 -5.21
CA GLY A 74 0.83 -1.87 -6.24
C GLY A 74 2.05 -1.46 -7.04
N GLY A 75 2.86 -2.42 -7.47
CA GLY A 75 3.98 -2.19 -8.38
C GLY A 75 3.52 -1.94 -9.82
N GLY A 76 4.31 -1.18 -10.58
CA GLY A 76 4.07 -1.00 -12.02
C GLY A 76 4.49 -2.24 -12.81
N SER A 77 3.89 -2.44 -13.98
CA SER A 77 4.29 -3.51 -14.89
C SER A 77 5.65 -3.21 -15.53
N GLY A 78 6.32 -4.26 -16.01
CA GLY A 78 7.43 -4.10 -16.95
C GLY A 78 6.96 -3.57 -18.30
N ALA A 79 7.92 -3.21 -19.15
CA ALA A 79 7.69 -2.76 -20.50
C ALA A 79 8.35 -3.68 -21.54
N SER A 80 7.77 -3.70 -22.74
CA SER A 80 8.24 -4.46 -23.91
C SER A 80 8.41 -3.49 -25.09
N SER A 81 7.74 -3.75 -26.23
CA SER A 81 7.65 -2.84 -27.37
C SER A 81 6.74 -1.63 -27.12
N GLY A 82 5.97 -1.66 -26.02
CA GLY A 82 5.24 -0.52 -25.46
C GLY A 82 5.68 -0.22 -24.02
N GLY A 83 5.33 0.96 -23.51
CA GLY A 83 5.52 1.30 -22.11
C GLY A 83 4.66 0.44 -21.19
N GLY A 84 5.11 0.22 -19.95
CA GLY A 84 4.34 -0.51 -18.94
C GLY A 84 3.14 0.29 -18.42
N MET A 85 2.31 -0.37 -17.62
CA MET A 85 1.20 0.26 -16.91
C MET A 85 1.59 0.55 -15.46
N ALA A 86 1.08 1.65 -14.90
CA ALA A 86 1.22 1.93 -13.48
C ALA A 86 0.41 0.92 -12.64
N GLY A 87 0.86 0.68 -11.42
CA GLY A 87 0.04 0.04 -10.39
C GLY A 87 -1.09 0.95 -9.93
N GLN A 88 -1.85 0.47 -8.95
CA GLN A 88 -2.95 1.18 -8.32
C GLN A 88 -2.66 1.44 -6.84
N GLU A 89 -3.24 2.51 -6.33
CA GLU A 89 -3.22 2.87 -4.92
C GLU A 89 -4.38 2.17 -4.21
N SER A 90 -4.19 1.84 -2.93
CA SER A 90 -5.27 1.36 -2.07
C SER A 90 -6.37 2.41 -1.90
N GLN A 91 -7.61 2.07 -2.25
CA GLN A 91 -8.77 2.98 -2.11
C GLN A 91 -9.50 2.82 -0.78
N GLY A 92 -9.16 1.81 0.01
CA GLY A 92 -9.80 1.56 1.30
C GLY A 92 -9.10 0.50 2.14
N PRO A 93 -9.61 0.25 3.35
CA PRO A 93 -8.97 -0.63 4.33
C PRO A 93 -8.85 -2.10 3.89
N ALA A 94 -9.66 -2.54 2.94
CA ALA A 94 -9.67 -3.93 2.44
C ALA A 94 -9.25 -4.04 0.97
N ASP A 95 -8.65 -2.98 0.41
CA ASP A 95 -8.29 -2.86 -0.99
C ASP A 95 -6.80 -2.60 -1.09
N ASP A 96 -6.00 -3.65 -1.32
CA ASP A 96 -4.58 -3.52 -1.57
C ASP A 96 -4.33 -2.85 -2.94
N GLY A 97 -3.23 -2.12 -3.07
CA GLY A 97 -2.90 -1.51 -4.36
C GLY A 97 -2.67 -2.58 -5.42
N ALA A 98 -3.52 -2.67 -6.44
CA ALA A 98 -3.36 -3.65 -7.52
C ALA A 98 -2.06 -3.39 -8.32
N GLY A 99 -1.39 -4.45 -8.76
CA GLY A 99 -0.25 -4.33 -9.67
C GLY A 99 -0.65 -3.84 -11.06
N GLY A 100 0.27 -3.19 -11.77
CA GLY A 100 0.08 -2.79 -13.16
C GLY A 100 0.08 -4.02 -14.07
N LEU A 101 -0.88 -4.11 -14.99
CA LEU A 101 -0.93 -5.19 -15.97
C LEU A 101 0.09 -4.91 -17.09
N ALA A 102 0.86 -5.89 -17.50
CA ALA A 102 1.85 -5.75 -18.55
C ALA A 102 1.22 -5.86 -19.94
N PRO A 103 1.68 -5.05 -20.91
CA PRO A 103 1.38 -5.29 -22.31
C PRO A 103 2.32 -6.34 -22.91
N GLY A 104 1.75 -7.31 -23.60
CA GLY A 104 2.48 -8.30 -24.40
C GLY A 104 3.27 -9.27 -23.52
N SER A 105 4.59 -9.31 -23.71
CA SER A 105 5.53 -10.27 -23.11
C SER A 105 6.30 -9.72 -21.91
N ALA A 106 5.90 -8.56 -21.38
CA ALA A 106 6.46 -8.02 -20.14
C ALA A 106 5.78 -8.64 -18.90
N GLY A 107 6.39 -8.48 -17.73
CA GLY A 107 5.85 -9.03 -16.49
C GLY A 107 4.91 -8.06 -15.75
N ASP A 108 3.81 -8.59 -15.20
CA ASP A 108 2.84 -7.86 -14.38
C ASP A 108 3.47 -7.34 -13.08
N GLY A 109 2.99 -6.18 -12.61
CA GLY A 109 3.33 -5.65 -11.30
C GLY A 109 2.73 -6.47 -10.17
N GLY A 110 3.38 -6.49 -9.01
CA GLY A 110 2.89 -7.14 -7.81
C GLY A 110 1.88 -6.29 -7.06
N ALA A 111 0.85 -6.92 -6.48
CA ALA A 111 -0.11 -6.24 -5.61
C ALA A 111 0.52 -5.80 -4.27
N GLY A 112 0.02 -4.72 -3.70
CA GLY A 112 0.36 -4.22 -2.37
C GLY A 112 0.00 -5.23 -1.26
N GLY A 113 0.55 -5.00 -0.07
CA GLY A 113 0.39 -5.90 1.06
C GLY A 113 -0.78 -5.49 1.94
N PHE A 114 -1.71 -6.43 2.17
CA PHE A 114 -2.71 -6.38 3.23
C PHE A 114 -3.47 -7.72 3.37
N PRO A 115 -3.59 -8.37 4.56
CA PRO A 115 -2.73 -8.29 5.75
C PRO A 115 -1.35 -8.93 5.56
N PHE A 116 -1.04 -9.37 4.34
CA PHE A 116 0.18 -10.09 3.97
C PHE A 116 1.26 -9.12 3.45
N PRO A 117 2.52 -9.57 3.33
CA PRO A 117 3.52 -8.83 2.55
C PRO A 117 3.03 -8.53 1.12
N GLY A 118 3.53 -7.46 0.52
CA GLY A 118 3.30 -7.18 -0.90
C GLY A 118 3.75 -8.35 -1.77
N ARG A 119 3.05 -8.57 -2.88
CA ARG A 119 3.38 -9.63 -3.84
C ARG A 119 4.55 -9.20 -4.72
N PRO A 120 5.46 -10.10 -5.09
CA PRO A 120 6.44 -9.81 -6.12
C PRO A 120 5.74 -9.57 -7.47
N GLY A 121 6.38 -8.80 -8.36
CA GLY A 121 5.98 -8.73 -9.76
C GLY A 121 6.39 -9.99 -10.53
N GLU A 122 5.76 -10.21 -11.67
CA GLU A 122 6.05 -11.34 -12.54
C GLU A 122 7.29 -11.06 -13.42
N PRO A 123 8.05 -12.09 -13.82
CA PRO A 123 9.10 -11.93 -14.81
C PRO A 123 8.50 -11.65 -16.20
N GLY A 124 9.21 -10.89 -17.04
CA GLY A 124 8.92 -10.82 -18.47
C GLY A 124 9.54 -12.00 -19.24
N ASP A 125 9.08 -12.24 -20.46
CA ASP A 125 9.63 -13.29 -21.33
C ASP A 125 11.10 -13.04 -21.69
N ALA A 126 11.80 -14.12 -22.05
CA ALA A 126 13.16 -14.04 -22.54
C ALA A 126 13.29 -13.11 -23.77
N GLY A 127 14.34 -12.28 -23.77
CA GLY A 127 14.59 -11.30 -24.82
C GLY A 127 14.01 -9.93 -24.45
N SER A 128 14.87 -9.05 -23.93
CA SER A 128 14.64 -7.61 -23.81
C SER A 128 13.29 -7.13 -23.20
N ASN A 129 12.55 -7.96 -22.47
CA ASN A 129 11.33 -7.56 -21.78
C ASN A 129 11.63 -7.28 -20.31
N GLY A 130 11.02 -6.22 -19.76
CA GLY A 130 11.10 -5.95 -18.33
C GLY A 130 10.18 -6.85 -17.52
N GLY A 131 10.65 -7.32 -16.36
CA GLY A 131 9.78 -7.85 -15.31
C GLY A 131 9.01 -6.75 -14.59
N GLY A 132 7.91 -7.09 -13.93
CA GLY A 132 7.14 -6.15 -13.13
C GLY A 132 7.80 -5.77 -11.81
N GLY A 133 7.41 -4.61 -11.29
CA GLY A 133 7.82 -4.16 -9.96
C GLY A 133 7.02 -4.89 -8.88
N GLY A 134 7.65 -5.20 -7.75
CA GLY A 134 6.94 -5.76 -6.59
C GLY A 134 6.02 -4.74 -5.92
N GLY A 135 4.95 -5.20 -5.29
CA GLY A 135 4.08 -4.35 -4.47
C GLY A 135 4.72 -4.00 -3.12
N GLY A 136 4.26 -2.90 -2.53
CA GLY A 136 4.70 -2.46 -1.21
C GLY A 136 4.11 -3.31 -0.08
N ALA A 137 4.79 -3.41 1.06
CA ALA A 137 4.27 -4.11 2.24
C ALA A 137 3.18 -3.30 2.97
N ALA A 138 2.37 -3.96 3.80
CA ALA A 138 1.45 -3.30 4.73
C ALA A 138 2.21 -2.46 5.77
N GLY A 139 1.54 -1.42 6.28
CA GLY A 139 1.99 -0.56 7.37
C GLY A 139 1.53 -1.05 8.75
N PHE A 140 1.57 -0.15 9.75
CA PHE A 140 1.24 -0.47 11.14
C PHE A 140 0.19 0.48 11.71
N ILE A 141 -0.80 -0.07 12.42
CA ILE A 141 -1.82 0.71 13.12
C ILE A 141 -1.88 0.30 14.60
N VAL A 142 -1.70 1.24 15.51
CA VAL A 142 -1.70 1.00 16.97
C VAL A 142 -2.65 1.99 17.65
N ALA A 143 -3.46 1.49 18.59
CA ALA A 143 -4.42 2.29 19.35
C ALA A 143 -4.30 2.05 20.87
N THR A 144 -4.18 3.11 21.67
CA THR A 144 -4.14 3.08 23.15
C THR A 144 -5.07 4.16 23.73
N PRO A 145 -5.89 3.90 24.78
CA PRO A 145 -5.89 2.75 25.65
C PRO A 145 -6.76 1.61 25.09
N SER A 146 -6.46 0.38 25.48
CA SER A 146 -7.37 -0.76 25.37
C SER A 146 -8.26 -0.78 26.62
N PRO A 147 -9.62 -0.83 26.53
CA PRO A 147 -10.42 -1.36 25.43
C PRO A 147 -11.16 -0.26 24.65
N THR A 148 -10.78 -0.11 23.39
CA THR A 148 -11.55 0.66 22.40
C THR A 148 -12.88 -0.05 22.15
N GLN A 149 -14.03 0.62 22.32
CA GLN A 149 -15.30 0.11 21.77
C GLN A 149 -15.26 0.28 20.25
N ILE A 150 -14.59 -0.66 19.57
CA ILE A 150 -14.46 -0.70 18.11
C ILE A 150 -15.66 -1.47 17.59
N SER A 151 -16.69 -0.78 17.11
CA SER A 151 -17.77 -1.45 16.39
C SER A 151 -17.51 -1.57 14.88
N GLN A 152 -16.39 -1.05 14.35
CA GLN A 152 -16.12 -0.95 12.90
C GLN A 152 -14.65 -1.21 12.49
N GLN A 153 -14.44 -1.56 11.21
CA GLN A 153 -13.20 -2.07 10.60
C GLN A 153 -11.98 -1.14 10.76
N MET A 154 -11.12 -1.41 11.76
CA MET A 154 -9.68 -1.12 11.66
C MET A 154 -9.00 -2.33 11.03
N ASN A 155 -8.26 -2.10 9.95
CA ASN A 155 -7.58 -3.19 9.24
C ASN A 155 -6.06 -3.19 9.51
N PRO A 156 -5.43 -4.37 9.64
CA PRO A 156 -4.42 -4.77 10.60
C PRO A 156 -3.15 -3.96 10.84
N PRO A 157 -2.70 -3.99 12.11
CA PRO A 157 -1.39 -4.47 12.52
C PRO A 157 -1.24 -6.02 12.41
N TYR A 158 -0.03 -6.53 12.11
CA TYR A 158 0.33 -7.94 12.32
C TYR A 158 1.54 -8.04 13.28
N THR A 159 1.35 -8.66 14.45
CA THR A 159 2.44 -9.14 15.32
C THR A 159 2.71 -10.61 15.00
N PRO A 160 3.98 -11.04 14.93
CA PRO A 160 4.40 -12.38 14.51
C PRO A 160 3.81 -13.51 15.36
#